data_AF-A0AB37D7U3-F1
#
_entry.id   AF-A0AB37D7U3-F1
#
_cell.length_a   1.000
_cell.length_b   1.000
_cell.length_c   1.000
_cell.angle_alpha   90.00
_cell.angle_beta   90.00
_cell.angle_gamma   90.00
#
_symmetry.space_group_name_H-M   'P 1'
#
loop_
_entity.id
_entity.type
_entity.pdbx_description
1 polymer ?
#
loop_
_entity_poly.entity_id
_entity_poly.type
_entity_poly.pdbx_seq_one_letter_code
_entity_poly.pdbx_strand_id
1 'polypeptide(L)'
;MFKLTFSHRLTSKDKKDIEVWDKILRTDDKSFDNANRRNRYHHLESLDENISVDGRTTEKYEVIKSDLLNTEEAFFQNEMLGLIANFIETLNPSDKIIMRGKLADKPMSSTKLAKLTGLSDKTVTAHFKKHQETLQKLLKDYV
;
A
#
# COMPACT_ATOMS: atom_id res chain seq x y z
N MET A 1 47.19 11.73 53.49
CA MET A 1 47.71 11.15 52.23
C MET A 1 46.70 11.47 51.14
N PHE A 2 47.00 12.41 50.23
CA PHE A 2 46.06 12.79 49.16
C PHE A 2 45.97 11.66 48.12
N LYS A 3 44.78 11.14 47.86
CA LYS A 3 44.55 10.12 46.83
C LYS A 3 44.58 10.80 45.45
N LEU A 4 45.66 10.57 44.71
CA LEU A 4 45.76 10.98 43.31
C LEU A 4 44.77 10.16 42.46
N THR A 5 43.75 10.83 41.93
CA THR A 5 42.80 10.21 40.98
C THR A 5 43.40 10.15 39.58
N PHE A 6 42.80 9.35 38.70
CA PHE A 6 43.18 9.24 37.28
C PHE A 6 43.35 10.61 36.60
N SER A 7 42.46 11.56 36.89
CA SER A 7 42.47 12.91 36.33
C SER A 7 43.72 13.74 36.69
N HIS A 8 44.41 13.41 37.77
CA HIS A 8 45.64 14.09 38.19
C HIS A 8 46.88 13.64 37.38
N ARG A 9 46.78 12.53 36.65
CA ARG A 9 47.88 12.00 35.81
C ARG A 9 47.77 12.46 34.35
N LEU A 10 46.67 13.11 33.99
CA LEU A 10 46.42 13.57 32.63
C LEU A 10 47.21 14.84 32.35
N THR A 11 48.02 14.81 31.30
CA THR A 11 48.66 16.01 30.74
C THR A 11 47.60 16.90 30.09
N SER A 12 47.96 18.16 29.82
CA SER A 12 47.08 19.08 29.10
C SER A 12 46.68 18.57 27.71
N LYS A 13 47.55 17.76 27.08
CA LYS A 13 47.28 17.12 25.80
C LYS A 13 46.23 16.00 25.95
N ASP A 14 46.37 15.15 26.97
CA ASP A 14 45.41 14.06 27.23
C ASP A 14 44.00 14.60 27.50
N LYS A 15 43.89 15.70 28.26
CA LYS A 15 42.60 16.35 28.51
C LYS A 15 41.95 16.84 27.22
N LYS A 16 42.74 17.46 26.34
CA LYS A 16 42.27 17.95 25.04
C LYS A 16 41.87 16.82 24.10
N ASP A 17 42.60 15.70 24.13
CA ASP A 17 42.28 14.55 23.31
C ASP A 17 41.01 13.85 23.82
N ILE A 18 40.79 13.77 25.13
CA ILE A 18 39.53 13.28 25.72
C ILE A 18 38.35 14.17 25.29
N GLU A 19 38.48 15.50 25.29
CA GLU A 19 37.42 16.40 24.81
C GLU A 19 37.12 16.20 23.32
N VAL A 20 38.15 15.96 22.50
CA VAL A 20 37.98 15.68 21.06
C VAL A 20 37.30 14.33 20.85
N TRP A 21 37.71 13.28 21.57
CA TRP A 21 37.11 11.96 21.49
C TRP A 21 35.67 11.94 22.02
N ASP A 22 35.38 12.63 23.13
CA ASP A 22 34.02 12.79 23.65
C ASP A 22 33.14 13.53 22.63
N LYS A 23 33.67 14.56 21.96
CA LYS A 23 32.96 15.25 20.87
C LYS A 23 32.71 14.32 19.68
N ILE A 24 33.71 13.57 19.22
CA ILE A 24 33.60 12.63 18.10
C ILE A 24 32.56 11.55 18.43
N LEU A 25 32.66 10.91 19.60
CA LEU A 25 31.74 9.87 20.05
C LEU A 25 30.30 10.38 20.19
N ARG A 26 30.10 11.62 20.67
CA ARG A 26 28.78 12.27 20.68
C ARG A 26 28.26 12.65 19.29
N THR A 27 29.13 12.81 18.30
CA THR A 27 28.75 13.13 16.92
C THR A 27 28.58 11.92 16.01
N ASP A 28 29.22 10.80 16.29
CA ASP A 28 29.39 9.70 15.30
C ASP A 28 28.22 8.73 15.20
N ASP A 29 27.34 8.64 16.21
CA ASP A 29 26.14 7.81 16.08
C ASP A 29 24.84 8.56 16.41
N LYS A 30 24.49 9.46 15.49
CA LYS A 30 23.16 10.09 15.43
C LYS A 30 22.15 9.26 14.63
N SER A 31 22.48 8.02 14.26
CA SER A 31 21.63 7.21 13.40
C SER A 31 20.26 6.97 14.05
N PHE A 32 20.26 6.67 15.35
CA PHE A 32 19.06 6.47 16.16
C PHE A 32 18.22 7.74 16.29
N ASP A 33 18.83 8.89 16.63
CA ASP A 33 18.12 10.16 16.75
C ASP A 33 17.55 10.65 15.42
N ASN A 34 18.29 10.47 14.32
CA ASN A 34 17.81 10.78 12.98
C ASN A 34 16.69 9.83 12.53
N ALA A 35 16.76 8.55 12.88
CA ALA A 35 15.68 7.60 12.65
C ALA A 35 14.42 8.02 13.43
N ASN A 36 14.55 8.37 14.71
CA ASN A 36 13.44 8.88 15.51
C ASN A 36 12.86 10.19 14.96
N ARG A 37 13.71 11.08 14.42
CA ARG A 37 13.23 12.31 13.75
C ARG A 37 12.42 11.99 12.50
N ARG A 38 12.86 11.00 11.70
CA ARG A 38 12.11 10.53 10.53
C ARG A 38 10.78 9.87 10.93
N ASN A 39 10.79 9.06 11.98
CA ASN A 39 9.57 8.44 12.50
C ASN A 39 8.55 9.51 12.94
N ARG A 40 9.00 10.54 13.67
CA ARG A 40 8.14 11.67 14.06
C ARG A 40 7.62 12.47 12.86
N TYR A 41 8.44 12.70 11.84
CA TYR A 41 8.04 13.40 10.62
C TYR A 41 6.92 12.67 9.87
N HIS A 42 6.93 11.34 9.89
CA HIS A 42 5.91 10.50 9.26
C HIS A 42 4.79 10.05 10.23
N HIS A 43 4.77 10.57 11.46
CA HIS A 43 3.81 10.17 12.51
C HIS A 43 3.73 8.65 12.70
N LEU A 44 4.88 7.96 12.64
CA LEU A 44 4.94 6.53 12.89
C LEU A 44 4.70 6.25 14.38
N GLU A 45 3.77 5.35 14.65
CA GLU A 45 3.39 4.90 15.98
C GLU A 45 3.83 3.44 16.18
N SER A 46 4.00 3.02 17.43
CA SER A 46 4.37 1.64 17.72
C SER A 46 3.21 0.69 17.45
N LEU A 47 3.48 -0.45 16.83
CA LEU A 47 2.51 -1.53 16.68
C LEU A 47 2.29 -2.30 17.99
N ASP A 48 3.27 -2.26 18.88
CA ASP A 48 3.24 -2.92 20.20
C ASP A 48 2.63 -1.99 21.28
N GLU A 49 2.05 -0.86 20.88
CA GLU A 49 1.37 0.04 21.81
C GLU A 49 0.11 -0.64 22.37
N ASN A 50 -0.02 -0.69 23.72
CA ASN A 50 -1.25 -1.18 24.35
C ASN A 50 -2.34 -0.12 24.23
N ILE A 51 -3.38 -0.43 23.46
CA ILE A 51 -4.50 0.47 23.16
C ILE A 51 -5.75 0.20 24.02
N SER A 52 -5.69 -0.76 24.93
CA SER A 52 -6.83 -1.10 25.79
C SER A 52 -7.12 -0.01 26.84
N VAL A 53 -8.40 0.15 27.17
CA VAL A 53 -8.87 1.11 28.20
C VAL A 53 -9.30 0.40 29.49
N ASP A 54 -9.49 -0.93 29.44
CA ASP A 54 -10.07 -1.76 30.50
C ASP A 54 -9.04 -2.65 31.23
N GLY A 55 -7.75 -2.31 31.10
CA GLY A 55 -6.66 -3.02 31.80
C GLY A 55 -6.26 -4.36 31.16
N ARG A 56 -6.79 -4.68 29.98
CA ARG A 56 -6.30 -5.79 29.16
C ARG A 56 -4.95 -5.43 28.52
N THR A 57 -4.34 -6.39 27.82
CA THR A 57 -3.24 -6.10 26.91
C THR A 57 -3.78 -6.36 25.52
N THR A 58 -3.89 -5.29 24.73
CA THR A 58 -4.26 -5.37 23.32
C THR A 58 -3.30 -4.49 22.58
N GLU A 59 -2.39 -5.11 21.85
CA GLU A 59 -1.38 -4.40 21.06
C GLU A 59 -2.02 -3.89 19.77
N LYS A 60 -1.55 -2.73 19.29
CA LYS A 60 -2.15 -2.06 18.14
C LYS A 60 -2.18 -2.92 16.87
N TYR A 61 -1.21 -3.80 16.64
CA TYR A 61 -1.24 -4.69 15.47
C TYR A 61 -2.39 -5.69 15.50
N GLU A 62 -2.91 -6.07 16.68
CA GLU A 62 -3.97 -7.08 16.79
C GLU A 62 -5.28 -6.62 16.16
N VAL A 63 -5.49 -5.28 16.10
CA VAL A 63 -6.71 -4.68 15.58
C VAL A 63 -6.54 -4.09 14.17
N ILE A 64 -5.31 -4.03 13.67
CA ILE A 64 -5.05 -3.57 12.30
C ILE A 64 -5.44 -4.69 11.34
N LYS A 65 -6.50 -4.46 10.57
CA LYS A 65 -6.95 -5.40 9.53
C LYS A 65 -5.88 -5.51 8.45
N SER A 66 -5.66 -6.72 7.96
CA SER A 66 -4.88 -6.94 6.74
C SER A 66 -5.56 -6.29 5.53
N ASP A 67 -4.78 -5.79 4.59
CA ASP A 67 -5.26 -5.33 3.28
C ASP A 67 -5.70 -6.49 2.36
N LEU A 68 -5.49 -7.74 2.80
CA LEU A 68 -5.94 -8.92 2.08
C LEU A 68 -7.45 -9.14 2.24
N LEU A 69 -8.07 -9.62 1.17
CA LEU A 69 -9.46 -10.05 1.18
C LEU A 69 -9.63 -11.22 2.14
N ASN A 70 -10.66 -11.15 2.97
CA ASN A 70 -11.10 -12.31 3.73
C ASN A 70 -11.80 -13.33 2.80
N THR A 71 -12.13 -14.50 3.32
CA THR A 71 -12.72 -15.59 2.54
C THR A 71 -14.06 -15.22 1.91
N GLU A 72 -14.91 -14.46 2.60
CA GLU A 72 -16.20 -14.02 2.10
C GLU A 72 -16.03 -12.98 0.99
N GLU A 73 -15.18 -11.97 1.21
CA GLU A 73 -14.83 -10.95 0.22
C GLU A 73 -14.25 -11.59 -1.06
N ALA A 74 -13.35 -12.56 -0.92
CA ALA A 74 -12.80 -13.31 -2.05
C ALA A 74 -13.87 -14.17 -2.76
N PHE A 75 -14.82 -14.76 -2.02
CA PHE A 75 -15.92 -15.52 -2.59
C PHE A 75 -16.83 -14.63 -3.45
N PHE A 76 -17.27 -13.49 -2.93
CA PHE A 76 -18.08 -12.53 -3.67
C PHE A 76 -17.35 -11.99 -4.91
N GLN A 77 -16.05 -11.70 -4.80
CA GLN A 77 -15.26 -11.27 -5.96
C GLN A 77 -15.20 -12.35 -7.04
N ASN A 78 -14.98 -13.61 -6.67
CA ASN A 78 -14.94 -14.72 -7.62
C ASN A 78 -16.30 -14.96 -8.29
N GLU A 79 -17.39 -14.86 -7.53
CA GLU A 79 -18.75 -14.99 -8.06
C GLU A 79 -19.06 -13.86 -9.07
N MET A 80 -18.75 -12.62 -8.71
CA MET A 80 -18.87 -11.45 -9.59
C MET A 80 -18.06 -11.63 -10.88
N LEU A 81 -16.80 -12.06 -10.79
CA LEU A 81 -15.95 -12.33 -11.95
C LEU A 81 -16.52 -13.44 -12.83
N GLY A 82 -17.08 -14.49 -12.24
CA GLY A 82 -17.79 -15.56 -12.94
C GLY A 82 -19.01 -15.04 -13.71
N LEU A 83 -19.83 -14.19 -13.09
CA LEU A 83 -20.98 -13.56 -13.74
C LEU A 83 -20.57 -12.67 -14.92
N ILE A 84 -19.50 -11.87 -14.76
CA ILE A 84 -18.94 -11.04 -15.84
C ILE A 84 -18.46 -11.92 -17.00
N ALA A 85 -17.69 -12.96 -16.71
CA ALA A 85 -17.15 -13.87 -17.73
C ALA A 85 -18.28 -14.57 -18.49
N ASN A 86 -19.28 -15.10 -17.77
CA ASN A 86 -20.44 -15.74 -18.38
C ASN A 86 -21.23 -14.77 -19.24
N PHE A 87 -21.49 -13.54 -18.77
CA PHE A 87 -22.16 -12.51 -19.56
C PHE A 87 -21.42 -12.22 -20.87
N ILE A 88 -20.10 -12.01 -20.81
CA ILE A 88 -19.27 -11.77 -21.99
C ILE A 88 -19.37 -12.94 -22.97
N GLU A 89 -19.36 -14.19 -22.50
CA GLU A 89 -19.45 -15.36 -23.38
C GLU A 89 -20.77 -15.46 -24.16
N THR A 90 -21.84 -14.81 -23.71
CA THR A 90 -23.11 -14.74 -24.45
C THR A 90 -23.11 -13.75 -25.61
N LEU A 91 -22.12 -12.86 -25.69
CA LEU A 91 -22.07 -11.79 -26.69
C LEU A 91 -21.59 -12.28 -28.06
N ASN A 92 -21.87 -11.50 -29.11
CA ASN A 92 -21.29 -11.75 -30.43
C ASN A 92 -19.75 -11.51 -30.42
N PRO A 93 -19.00 -12.05 -31.40
CA PRO A 93 -17.53 -11.99 -31.39
C PRO A 93 -16.95 -10.58 -31.26
N SER A 94 -17.51 -9.58 -31.95
CA SER A 94 -17.04 -8.19 -31.88
C SER A 94 -17.28 -7.59 -30.49
N ASP A 95 -18.44 -7.85 -29.90
CA ASP A 95 -18.79 -7.37 -28.56
C ASP A 95 -17.97 -8.06 -27.47
N LYS A 96 -17.59 -9.34 -27.64
CA LYS A 96 -16.63 -10.02 -26.75
C LYS A 96 -15.29 -9.29 -26.73
N ILE A 97 -14.76 -8.94 -27.91
CA ILE A 97 -13.49 -8.21 -28.04
C ILE A 97 -13.59 -6.84 -27.36
N ILE A 98 -14.70 -6.11 -27.58
CA ILE A 98 -14.93 -4.80 -26.98
C ILE A 98 -14.98 -4.91 -25.44
N MET A 99 -15.79 -5.81 -24.90
CA MET A 99 -15.98 -5.94 -23.45
C MET A 99 -14.70 -6.39 -22.76
N ARG A 100 -14.01 -7.42 -23.27
CA ARG A 100 -12.72 -7.88 -22.71
C ARG A 100 -11.67 -6.77 -22.76
N GLY A 101 -11.60 -6.03 -23.86
CA GLY A 101 -10.62 -4.95 -24.01
C GLY A 101 -10.91 -3.74 -23.12
N LYS A 102 -12.18 -3.43 -22.84
CA LYS A 102 -12.58 -2.32 -21.97
C LYS A 102 -12.52 -2.66 -20.48
N LEU A 103 -12.75 -3.91 -20.10
CA LEU A 103 -12.75 -4.38 -18.70
C LEU A 103 -11.39 -4.93 -18.22
N ALA A 104 -10.39 -5.00 -19.10
CA ALA A 104 -9.04 -5.39 -18.69
C ALA A 104 -8.43 -4.38 -17.71
N ASP A 105 -7.52 -4.85 -16.85
CA ASP A 105 -6.75 -4.02 -15.89
C ASP A 105 -6.11 -2.78 -16.54
N LYS A 106 -5.69 -2.92 -17.81
CA LYS A 106 -5.34 -1.80 -18.69
C LYS A 106 -6.36 -1.68 -19.83
N PRO A 107 -7.41 -0.84 -19.68
CA PRO A 107 -8.44 -0.69 -20.68
C PRO A 107 -7.90 -0.21 -22.03
N MET A 108 -8.39 -0.81 -23.11
CA MET A 108 -8.05 -0.38 -24.47
C MET A 108 -8.85 0.85 -24.91
N SER A 109 -8.21 1.71 -25.70
CA SER A 109 -8.88 2.85 -26.33
C SER A 109 -9.90 2.36 -27.37
N SER A 110 -10.95 3.16 -27.60
CA SER A 110 -11.97 2.83 -28.61
C SER A 110 -11.36 2.72 -30.01
N THR A 111 -10.35 3.54 -30.33
CA THR A 111 -9.61 3.49 -31.60
C THR A 111 -8.86 2.17 -31.81
N LYS A 112 -8.25 1.62 -30.74
CA LYS A 112 -7.58 0.31 -30.85
C LYS A 112 -8.59 -0.80 -31.07
N LEU A 113 -9.72 -0.76 -30.37
CA LEU A 113 -10.79 -1.75 -30.50
C LEU A 113 -11.51 -1.66 -31.85
N ALA A 114 -11.69 -0.46 -32.39
CA ALA A 114 -12.22 -0.22 -33.73
C ALA A 114 -11.38 -0.93 -34.79
N LYS A 115 -10.05 -0.80 -34.72
CA LYS A 115 -9.13 -1.53 -35.62
C LYS A 115 -9.24 -3.05 -35.50
N LEU A 116 -9.43 -3.58 -34.29
CA LEU A 116 -9.54 -5.03 -34.05
C LEU A 116 -10.89 -5.62 -34.49
N THR A 117 -11.96 -4.83 -34.45
CA THR A 117 -13.33 -5.29 -34.72
C THR A 117 -13.84 -4.91 -36.10
N GLY A 118 -13.13 -4.03 -36.82
CA GLY A 118 -13.61 -3.44 -38.08
C GLY A 118 -14.74 -2.43 -37.91
N LEU A 119 -15.04 -2.02 -36.67
CA LEU A 119 -16.10 -1.07 -36.35
C LEU A 119 -15.56 0.36 -36.25
N SER A 120 -16.45 1.35 -36.27
CA SER A 120 -16.07 2.73 -35.96
C SER A 120 -15.90 2.94 -34.45
N ASP A 121 -15.06 3.91 -34.04
CA ASP A 121 -14.89 4.29 -32.63
C ASP A 121 -16.22 4.64 -31.95
N LYS A 122 -17.14 5.29 -32.68
CA LYS A 122 -18.49 5.62 -32.22
C LYS A 122 -19.30 4.36 -31.95
N THR A 123 -19.25 3.39 -32.86
CA THR A 123 -19.95 2.11 -32.72
C THR A 123 -19.41 1.30 -31.55
N VAL A 124 -18.08 1.21 -31.41
CA VAL A 124 -17.42 0.56 -30.27
C VAL A 124 -17.89 1.15 -28.94
N THR A 125 -17.94 2.48 -28.86
CA THR A 125 -18.36 3.19 -27.64
C THR A 125 -19.83 2.94 -27.32
N ALA A 126 -20.70 2.93 -28.34
CA ALA A 126 -22.12 2.63 -28.17
C ALA A 126 -22.36 1.17 -27.72
N HIS A 127 -21.66 0.22 -28.32
CA HIS A 127 -21.74 -1.20 -27.96
C HIS A 127 -21.27 -1.44 -26.53
N PHE A 128 -20.12 -0.85 -26.15
CA PHE A 128 -19.63 -0.93 -24.78
C PHE A 128 -20.65 -0.38 -23.79
N LYS A 129 -21.20 0.82 -24.03
CA LYS A 129 -22.18 1.45 -23.13
C LYS A 129 -23.43 0.59 -22.94
N LYS A 130 -23.98 0.03 -24.04
CA LYS A 130 -25.14 -0.86 -24.00
C LYS A 130 -24.90 -2.07 -23.08
N HIS A 131 -23.74 -2.72 -23.23
CA HIS A 131 -23.40 -3.91 -22.45
C HIS A 131 -23.01 -3.57 -21.02
N GLN A 132 -22.37 -2.42 -20.80
CA GLN A 132 -22.09 -1.87 -19.47
C GLN A 132 -23.37 -1.66 -18.66
N GLU A 133 -24.40 -1.04 -19.25
CA GLU A 133 -25.70 -0.84 -18.58
C GLU A 133 -26.37 -2.17 -18.21
N THR A 134 -26.23 -3.19 -19.05
CA THR A 134 -26.75 -4.53 -18.78
C THR A 134 -25.98 -5.20 -17.64
N LEU A 135 -24.64 -5.10 -17.67
CA LEU A 135 -23.77 -5.67 -16.65
C LEU A 135 -23.98 -4.99 -15.28
N GLN A 136 -24.18 -3.67 -15.25
CA GLN A 136 -24.49 -2.94 -14.02
C GLN A 136 -25.79 -3.43 -13.37
N LYS A 137 -26.81 -3.76 -14.17
CA LYS A 137 -28.06 -4.33 -13.63
C LYS A 137 -27.86 -5.75 -13.10
N LEU A 138 -27.02 -6.56 -13.77
CA LEU A 138 -26.70 -7.93 -13.35
C LEU A 138 -25.93 -7.94 -12.03
N LEU A 139 -25.05 -6.97 -11.82
CA LEU A 139 -24.15 -6.88 -10.66
C LEU A 139 -24.65 -5.95 -9.56
N LYS A 140 -25.92 -5.51 -9.61
CA LYS A 140 -26.48 -4.52 -8.66
C LYS A 140 -26.38 -4.95 -7.19
N ASP A 141 -26.34 -6.27 -6.94
CA ASP A 141 -26.32 -6.83 -5.58
C ASP A 141 -24.87 -6.96 -5.04
N TYR A 142 -23.86 -6.66 -5.88
CA TYR A 142 -22.43 -6.68 -5.53
C TYR A 142 -21.84 -5.27 -5.36
N VAL A 143 -22.60 -4.21 -5.70
CA VAL A 143 -22.14 -2.81 -5.79
C VAL A 143 -22.94 -1.91 -4.88
#